data_AF-A0A4Q7DQE8-F1
#
_entry.id   AF-A0A4Q7DQE8-F1
#
_cell.length_a   1.000
_cell.length_b   1.000
_cell.length_c   1.000
_cell.angle_alpha   90.00
_cell.angle_beta   90.00
_cell.angle_gamma   90.00
#
_symmetry.space_group_name_H-M   'P 1'
#
loop_
_entity.id
_entity.type
_entity.pdbx_description
1 polymer ?
#
loop_
_entity_poly.entity_id
_entity_poly.type
_entity_poly.pdbx_seq_one_letter_code
_entity_poly.pdbx_strand_id
1 'polypeptide(L)' 'MKTLYDVQEMLKKYGYVNLFPDRMDAIAFMQIELSKMVEAGIFEKSDHNYLTARLILTREERIESEKLKGE' A
#
# COMPACT_ATOMS: atom_id res chain seq x y z
N MET A 1 8.08 -9.41 2.37
CA MET A 1 6.93 -8.67 1.84
C MET A 1 6.66 -9.13 0.41
N LYS A 2 5.58 -9.88 0.21
CA LYS A 2 5.18 -10.51 -1.06
C LYS A 2 3.71 -10.27 -1.40
N THR A 3 2.89 -9.88 -0.42
CA THR A 3 1.43 -9.75 -0.55
C THR A 3 0.95 -8.39 -0.04
N LEU A 4 -0.29 -8.01 -0.37
CA LEU A 4 -0.94 -6.83 0.21
C LEU A 4 -0.96 -6.88 1.75
N TYR A 5 -1.17 -8.07 2.31
CA TYR A 5 -1.22 -8.27 3.76
C TYR A 5 0.12 -7.96 4.42
N ASP A 6 1.23 -8.36 3.81
CA ASP A 6 2.58 -8.04 4.31
C ASP A 6 2.81 -6.51 4.32
N VAL A 7 2.32 -5.79 3.31
CA VAL A 7 2.38 -4.32 3.27
C VAL A 7 1.54 -3.72 4.39
N GLN A 8 0.33 -4.24 4.61
CA GLN A 8 -0.54 -3.79 5.68
C GLN A 8 0.10 -4.01 7.06
N GLU A 9 0.71 -5.18 7.31
CA GLU A 9 1.43 -5.45 8.56
C GLU A 9 2.63 -4.53 8.76
N MET A 10 3.36 -4.20 7.68
CA MET A 10 4.45 -3.23 7.75
C MET A 10 3.92 -1.86 8.17
N LEU A 11 2.88 -1.34 7.50
CA LEU A 11 2.32 -0.03 7.79
C LEU A 11 1.72 0.05 9.21
N LYS A 12 1.12 -1.05 9.71
CA LYS A 12 0.59 -1.12 11.08
C LYS A 12 1.64 -0.83 12.16
N LYS A 13 2.91 -1.17 11.92
CA LYS A 13 4.02 -0.84 12.84
C LYS A 13 4.23 0.66 13.02
N TYR A 14 3.75 1.45 12.06
CA TYR A 14 3.84 2.91 12.04
C TYR A 14 2.48 3.59 12.33
N GLY A 15 1.51 2.85 12.88
CA GLY A 15 0.21 3.40 13.28
C GLY A 15 -0.87 3.40 12.20
N TYR A 16 -0.65 2.72 11.07
CA TYR A 16 -1.68 2.56 10.05
C TYR A 16 -2.90 1.77 10.56
N VAL A 17 -4.08 2.33 10.32
CA VAL A 17 -5.39 1.67 10.55
C VAL A 17 -6.19 1.76 9.26
N ASN A 18 -6.66 0.63 8.74
CA ASN A 18 -7.53 0.65 7.57
C ASN A 18 -8.92 1.18 7.95
N LEU A 19 -9.36 2.24 7.29
CA LEU A 19 -10.67 2.87 7.53
C LEU A 19 -11.70 2.53 6.44
N PHE A 20 -11.30 1.81 5.41
CA PHE A 20 -12.11 1.59 4.22
C PHE A 20 -12.57 0.13 4.11
N PRO A 21 -13.88 -0.12 3.94
CA PRO A 21 -14.38 -1.47 3.68
C PRO A 21 -14.11 -1.93 2.24
N ASP A 22 -14.06 -0.99 1.30
CA ASP A 22 -13.71 -1.26 -0.10
C ASP A 22 -12.21 -1.52 -0.25
N ARG A 23 -11.86 -2.54 -1.05
CA ARG A 23 -10.47 -2.97 -1.23
C ARG A 23 -9.66 -1.99 -2.07
N MET A 24 -10.27 -1.37 -3.09
CA MET A 24 -9.60 -0.37 -3.91
C MET A 24 -9.26 0.87 -3.09
N ASP A 25 -10.23 1.35 -2.30
CA ASP A 25 -10.03 2.49 -1.40
C ASP A 25 -8.97 2.18 -0.33
N ALA A 26 -8.98 0.98 0.23
CA ALA A 26 -7.94 0.55 1.18
C ALA A 26 -6.54 0.52 0.55
N ILE A 27 -6.41 0.07 -0.71
CA ILE A 27 -5.13 0.09 -1.45
C ILE A 27 -4.67 1.53 -1.70
N ALA A 28 -5.56 2.39 -2.19
CA ALA A 28 -5.26 3.80 -2.43
C ALA A 28 -4.83 4.50 -1.13
N PHE A 29 -5.50 4.21 -0.02
CA PHE A 29 -5.14 4.76 1.28
C PHE A 29 -3.75 4.30 1.75
N MET A 30 -3.41 3.02 1.58
CA MET A 30 -2.06 2.52 1.86
C MET A 30 -0.98 3.20 1.01
N GLN A 31 -1.26 3.51 -0.26
CA GLN A 31 -0.32 4.23 -1.14
C GLN A 31 -0.08 5.67 -0.67
N ILE A 32 -1.13 6.35 -0.22
CA ILE A 32 -1.05 7.70 0.36
C ILE A 32 -0.20 7.67 1.63
N GLU A 33 -0.49 6.75 2.56
CA GLU A 33 0.25 6.63 3.82
C GLU A 33 1.72 6.29 3.59
N LEU A 34 2.02 5.39 2.66
CA LEU A 34 3.40 5.06 2.28
C LEU A 34 4.15 6.29 1.72
N SER A 35 3.47 7.15 0.96
CA SER A 35 4.06 8.38 0.41
C SER A 35 4.33 9.41 1.50
N LYS A 36 3.40 9.60 2.44
CA LYS A 36 3.57 10.47 3.62
C LYS A 36 4.74 10.03 4.49
N MET A 37 4.98 8.73 4.63
CA MET A 37 6.13 8.22 5.39
C MET A 37 7.47 8.65 4.77
N VAL A 38 7.56 8.73 3.44
CA VAL A 38 8.75 9.26 2.76
C VAL A 38 8.88 10.77 2.99
N GLU A 39 7.78 11.50 2.87
CA GLU A 39 7.76 12.96 3.13
C GLU A 39 8.17 13.29 4.57
N ALA A 40 7.76 12.45 5.53
CA ALA A 40 8.12 12.56 6.94
C ALA A 40 9.54 12.05 7.27
N GLY A 41 10.27 11.50 6.29
CA GLY A 41 11.62 10.95 6.49
C GLY A 41 11.68 9.62 7.23
N ILE A 42 10.55 8.92 7.39
CA ILE A 42 10.50 7.56 7.98
C ILE A 42 11.16 6.55 7.05
N PHE A 43 10.96 6.72 5.73
CA PHE A 43 11.63 5.94 4.70
C PHE A 43 12.35 6.85 3.71
N GLU A 44 13.50 6.42 3.22
CA GLU A 44 14.11 7.01 2.03
C GLU A 44 13.44 6.46 0.76
N LYS A 45 13.46 7.23 -0.33
CA LYS A 45 12.95 6.75 -1.64
C LYS A 45 13.71 5.52 -2.17
N SER A 46 14.98 5.37 -1.76
CA SER A 46 15.85 4.23 -2.05
C SER A 46 15.64 3.04 -1.13
N ASP A 47 14.84 3.17 -0.07
CA ASP A 47 14.62 2.10 0.89
C ASP A 47 13.97 0.88 0.21
N HIS A 48 14.56 -0.29 0.41
CA HIS A 48 14.12 -1.53 -0.21
C HIS A 48 12.69 -1.92 0.20
N ASN A 49 12.30 -1.69 1.46
CA ASN A 49 10.95 -1.96 1.93
C ASN A 49 9.94 -0.99 1.30
N TYR A 50 10.27 0.30 1.23
CA TYR A 50 9.42 1.28 0.54
C TYR A 50 9.19 0.89 -0.92
N LEU A 51 10.26 0.59 -1.66
CA LEU A 51 10.18 0.21 -3.08
C LEU A 51 9.36 -1.07 -3.26
N THR A 52 9.60 -2.08 -2.42
CA THR A 52 8.87 -3.35 -2.46
C THR A 52 7.38 -3.15 -2.15
N ALA A 53 7.04 -2.34 -1.15
CA ALA A 53 5.66 -2.06 -0.78
C ALA A 53 4.92 -1.34 -1.91
N ARG A 54 5.58 -0.33 -2.51
CA ARG A 54 5.02 0.40 -3.65
C ARG A 54 4.73 -0.50 -4.84
N LEU A 55 5.66 -1.39 -5.20
CA LEU A 55 5.47 -2.36 -6.28
C LEU A 55 4.28 -3.30 -6.01
N ILE A 56 4.15 -3.79 -4.78
CA ILE A 56 3.04 -4.66 -4.40
C ILE A 56 1.70 -3.92 -4.48
N LEU A 57 1.62 -2.71 -3.92
CA LEU A 57 0.40 -1.91 -3.96
C LEU A 57 -0.04 -1.62 -5.40
N THR A 58 0.88 -1.22 -6.28
CA THR A 58 0.57 -0.99 -7.71
C THR A 58 0.12 -2.27 -8.43
N ARG A 59 0.70 -3.42 -8.10
CA ARG A 59 0.25 -4.70 -8.65
C ARG A 59 -1.18 -5.05 -8.20
N GLU A 60 -1.47 -4.88 -6.91
CA GLU A 60 -2.76 -5.21 -6.32
C GLU A 60 -3.87 -4.28 -6.81
N GLU A 61 -3.57 -2.98 -6.94
CA GLU A 61 -4.47 -1.99 -7.56
C GLU A 61 -4.87 -2.41 -8.97
N ARG A 62 -3.91 -2.81 -9.81
CA ARG A 62 -4.19 -3.29 -11.16
C ARG A 62 -5.09 -4.52 -11.16
N ILE A 63 -4.78 -5.51 -10.33
CA ILE A 63 -5.58 -6.76 -10.22
C ILE A 63 -7.01 -6.44 -9.79
N GLU A 64 -7.18 -5.55 -8.81
CA GLU A 64 -8.50 -5.19 -8.32
C GLU A 64 -9.29 -4.35 -9.35
N SER A 65 -8.61 -3.49 -10.11
CA SER A 65 -9.24 -2.71 -11.19
C SER A 65 -9.70 -3.61 -12.34
N GLU A 66 -8.93 -4.66 -12.65
CA GLU A 66 -9.30 -5.64 -13.67
C GLU A 66 -10.55 -6.44 -13.26
N LYS A 67 -10.71 -6.76 -11.98
CA LYS A 67 -11.93 -7.41 -11.47
C LYS A 67 -13.16 -6.51 -11.62
N LEU A 68 -13.04 -5.25 -11.18
CA LEU A 68 -14.15 -4.29 -11.24
C LEU A 68 -14.60 -3.96 -12.67
N LYS A 69 -13.73 -4.11 -13.68
CA LYS A 69 -14.06 -3.92 -15.09
C LYS A 69 -14.68 -5.15 -15.76
N GLY A 70 -14.51 -6.32 -15.16
CA GLY A 70 -15.01 -7.59 -15.67
C GLY A 70 -16.37 -8.00 -15.10
N GLU A 71 -16.88 -7.25 -14.12
CA GLU A 71 -18.24 -7.32 -13.56
C GLU A 71 -19.20 -6.38 -14.30
#